data_AF-A0A1G6N4H0-F1
#
_entry.id   AF-A0A1G6N4H0-F1
#
_cell.length_a   1.000
_cell.length_b   1.000
_cell.length_c   1.000
_cell.angle_alpha   90.00
_cell.angle_beta   90.00
_cell.angle_gamma   90.00
#
_symmetry.space_group_name_H-M   'P 1'
#
loop_
_entity.id
_entity.type
_entity.pdbx_description
1 polymer ?
#
loop_
_entity_poly.entity_id
_entity_poly.type
_entity_poly.pdbx_seq_one_letter_code
_entity_poly.pdbx_strand_id
1 'polypeptide(L)'
;MKVKIISVHGHGDYDKEYVYLQALEDADIGHYVLADSTYNSNGTISNKVRHTYWFPDGIVKKGSYISLWTKPGENVVDTNSNGQTVHRYFWGLKEAVWNDDGDCAVLLEIGAWQLHRAKGK
;
A
#
# COMPACT_ATOMS: atom_id res chain seq x y z
N MET A 1 -3.87 -3.70 -14.25
CA MET A 1 -3.97 -3.89 -12.80
C MET A 1 -5.41 -3.80 -12.36
N LYS A 2 -5.83 -4.65 -11.44
CA LYS A 2 -7.20 -4.67 -10.89
C LYS A 2 -7.37 -3.75 -9.69
N VAL A 3 -6.29 -3.37 -9.03
CA VAL A 3 -6.24 -2.35 -7.97
C VAL A 3 -5.36 -1.21 -8.44
N LYS A 4 -5.74 0.04 -8.14
CA LYS A 4 -4.94 1.23 -8.46
C LYS A 4 -4.77 2.14 -7.25
N ILE A 5 -3.68 2.90 -7.21
CA ILE A 5 -3.52 4.04 -6.29
C ILE A 5 -4.47 5.17 -6.74
N ILE A 6 -5.16 5.76 -5.78
CA ILE A 6 -5.95 6.97 -5.95
C ILE A 6 -5.17 8.18 -5.48
N SER A 7 -4.57 8.10 -4.29
CA SER A 7 -3.93 9.24 -3.62
C SER A 7 -3.07 8.79 -2.44
N VAL A 8 -2.12 9.65 -2.07
CA VAL A 8 -1.48 9.65 -0.75
C VAL A 8 -2.14 10.78 0.06
N HIS A 9 -2.65 10.46 1.24
CA HIS A 9 -3.27 11.41 2.16
C HIS A 9 -2.36 11.67 3.35
N GLY A 10 -2.42 12.88 3.91
CA GLY A 10 -1.71 13.22 5.15
C GLY A 10 -0.19 13.10 5.06
N HIS A 11 0.39 13.28 3.87
CA HIS A 11 1.84 13.15 3.65
C HIS A 11 2.63 13.98 4.69
N GLY A 12 3.64 13.37 5.31
CA GLY A 12 4.45 13.98 6.37
C GLY A 12 3.76 14.11 7.74
N ASP A 13 2.47 13.81 7.87
CA ASP A 13 1.71 13.79 9.13
C ASP A 13 1.39 12.35 9.52
N TYR A 14 2.24 11.77 10.37
CA TYR A 14 2.14 10.38 10.84
C TYR A 14 0.74 9.99 11.35
N ASP A 15 0.01 10.89 12.00
CA ASP A 15 -1.30 10.55 12.56
C ASP A 15 -2.40 10.46 11.49
N LYS A 16 -2.16 11.06 10.33
CA LYS A 16 -3.12 11.21 9.22
C LYS A 16 -2.69 10.51 7.93
N GLU A 17 -1.49 9.96 7.88
CA GLU A 17 -0.92 9.45 6.64
C GLU A 17 -1.44 8.06 6.25
N TYR A 18 -1.93 7.96 5.02
CA TYR A 18 -2.30 6.68 4.40
C TYR A 18 -2.30 6.77 2.88
N VAL A 19 -2.11 5.62 2.22
CA VAL A 19 -2.34 5.49 0.78
C VAL A 19 -3.73 4.93 0.53
N TYR A 20 -4.45 5.60 -0.36
CA TYR A 20 -5.79 5.21 -0.75
C TYR A 20 -5.78 4.53 -2.11
N LEU A 21 -6.37 3.33 -2.17
CA LEU A 21 -6.45 2.50 -3.35
C LEU A 21 -7.92 2.18 -3.66
N GLN A 22 -8.18 1.79 -4.90
CA GLN A 22 -9.50 1.33 -5.35
C GLN A 22 -9.38 0.02 -6.13
N ALA A 23 -10.25 -0.94 -5.80
CA ALA A 23 -10.47 -2.13 -6.59
C ALA A 23 -11.36 -1.81 -7.81
N LEU A 24 -10.80 -1.92 -9.01
CA LEU A 24 -11.51 -1.74 -10.28
C LEU A 24 -12.25 -3.01 -10.73
N GLU A 25 -11.78 -4.16 -10.24
CA GLU A 25 -12.32 -5.50 -10.42
C GLU A 25 -12.15 -6.30 -9.11
N ASP A 26 -12.84 -7.43 -8.99
CA ASP A 26 -12.57 -8.38 -7.92
C ASP A 26 -11.12 -8.87 -7.99
N ALA A 27 -10.40 -8.76 -6.87
CA ALA A 27 -8.98 -9.11 -6.79
C ALA A 27 -8.64 -9.70 -5.42
N ASP A 28 -7.60 -10.53 -5.38
CA ASP A 28 -6.93 -10.88 -4.13
C ASP A 28 -5.87 -9.81 -3.84
N ILE A 29 -6.05 -9.07 -2.74
CA ILE A 29 -5.14 -8.00 -2.37
C ILE A 29 -3.77 -8.54 -1.92
N GLY A 30 -3.68 -9.82 -1.53
CA GLY A 30 -2.41 -10.48 -1.22
C GLY A 30 -1.44 -10.56 -2.39
N HIS A 31 -1.93 -10.34 -3.62
CA HIS A 31 -1.12 -10.25 -4.83
C HIS A 31 -0.59 -8.84 -5.10
N TYR A 32 -0.63 -7.96 -4.11
CA TYR A 32 -0.16 -6.58 -4.22
C TYR A 32 0.87 -6.24 -3.16
N VAL A 33 1.87 -5.46 -3.56
CA VAL A 33 2.88 -4.87 -2.66
C VAL A 33 2.88 -3.37 -2.87
N LEU A 34 2.73 -2.61 -1.79
CA LEU A 34 2.96 -1.16 -1.81
C LEU A 34 4.37 -0.87 -1.33
N ALA A 35 5.03 0.11 -1.96
CA ALA A 35 6.31 0.61 -1.50
C ALA A 35 6.36 2.14 -1.59
N ASP A 36 7.19 2.75 -0.75
CA ASP A 36 7.72 4.07 -1.06
C ASP A 36 8.85 3.95 -2.09
N SER A 37 8.85 4.87 -3.03
CA SER A 37 9.94 5.02 -3.97
C SER A 37 10.24 6.48 -4.17
N THR A 38 11.51 6.79 -4.38
CA THR A 38 11.96 8.08 -4.88
C THR A 38 12.11 7.97 -6.40
N TYR A 39 11.62 8.95 -7.16
CA TYR A 39 11.94 9.00 -8.58
C TYR A 39 13.43 9.26 -8.78
N ASN A 40 14.05 8.59 -9.75
CA ASN A 40 15.30 9.10 -10.31
C ASN A 40 15.00 10.41 -11.07
N SER A 41 16.03 11.23 -11.33
CA SER A 41 15.90 12.53 -12.02
C SER A 41 15.22 12.50 -13.40
N ASN A 42 14.98 11.30 -13.95
CA ASN A 42 14.29 11.03 -15.21
C ASN A 42 12.86 10.45 -15.05
N GLY A 43 12.28 10.47 -13.83
CA GLY A 43 10.92 9.96 -13.57
C GLY A 43 10.78 8.43 -13.58
N THR A 44 11.90 7.69 -13.58
CA THR A 44 11.87 6.22 -13.46
C THR A 44 11.87 5.78 -11.99
N ILE A 45 11.24 4.64 -11.71
CA ILE A 45 11.27 4.00 -10.39
C ILE A 45 12.73 3.76 -10.02
N SER A 46 13.17 4.29 -8.87
CA SER A 46 14.51 4.00 -8.38
C SER A 46 14.61 2.54 -7.95
N ASN A 47 15.81 1.98 -8.00
CA ASN A 47 16.07 0.65 -7.41
C ASN A 47 16.00 0.65 -5.87
N LYS A 48 15.71 1.81 -5.25
CA LYS A 48 15.47 1.96 -3.82
C LYS A 48 13.97 1.80 -3.57
N VAL A 49 13.49 0.58 -3.67
CA VAL A 49 12.16 0.19 -3.18
C VAL A 49 12.33 -0.05 -1.68
N ARG A 50 12.07 0.98 -0.87
CA ARG A 50 12.15 0.89 0.60
C ARG A 50 10.75 0.64 1.13
N HIS A 51 10.61 0.73 2.46
CA HIS A 51 9.37 0.57 3.22
C HIS A 51 8.30 -0.13 2.38
N THR A 52 8.36 -1.46 2.35
CA THR A 52 7.45 -2.28 1.55
C THR A 52 6.38 -2.92 2.43
N TYR A 53 5.13 -2.84 2.01
CA TYR A 53 4.00 -3.51 2.62
C TYR A 53 3.47 -4.56 1.66
N TRP A 54 3.58 -5.82 2.06
CA TRP A 54 2.88 -6.90 1.39
C TRP A 54 1.54 -7.06 2.09
N PHE A 55 0.44 -6.83 1.36
CA PHE A 55 -0.89 -7.02 1.91
C PHE A 55 -1.13 -8.50 2.27
N PRO A 56 -1.85 -8.81 3.34
CA PRO A 56 -2.28 -10.18 3.59
C PRO A 56 -3.31 -10.62 2.54
N ASP A 57 -3.38 -11.94 2.32
CA ASP A 57 -4.36 -12.54 1.40
C ASP A 57 -5.80 -12.13 1.78
N GLY A 58 -6.60 -11.81 0.77
CA GLY A 58 -7.96 -11.36 1.00
C GLY A 58 -8.64 -10.82 -0.26
N ILE A 59 -9.90 -11.22 -0.46
CA ILE A 59 -10.69 -10.74 -1.59
C ILE A 59 -11.20 -9.32 -1.33
N VAL A 60 -10.84 -8.40 -2.22
CA VAL A 60 -11.47 -7.07 -2.34
C VAL A 60 -12.42 -7.08 -3.53
N LYS A 61 -13.63 -6.56 -3.34
CA LYS A 61 -14.66 -6.52 -4.39
C LYS A 61 -14.53 -5.28 -5.25
N LYS A 62 -14.96 -5.37 -6.51
CA LYS A 62 -15.05 -4.22 -7.41
C LYS A 62 -15.78 -3.05 -6.73
N GLY A 63 -15.17 -1.87 -6.77
CA GLY A 63 -15.71 -0.65 -6.17
C GLY A 63 -15.38 -0.45 -4.70
N SER A 64 -14.84 -1.47 -4.01
CA SER A 64 -14.30 -1.31 -2.66
C SER A 64 -13.01 -0.49 -2.68
N TYR A 65 -12.73 0.14 -1.55
CA TYR A 65 -11.51 0.89 -1.32
C TYR A 65 -10.59 0.17 -0.36
N ILE A 66 -9.31 0.52 -0.42
CA ILE A 66 -8.29 0.07 0.50
C ILE A 66 -7.58 1.32 1.03
N SER A 67 -7.37 1.40 2.34
CA SER A 67 -6.52 2.42 2.95
C SER A 67 -5.38 1.74 3.70
N LEU A 68 -4.13 1.93 3.27
CA LEU A 68 -2.96 1.50 4.02
C LEU A 68 -2.41 2.67 4.84
N TRP A 69 -2.63 2.62 6.14
CA TRP A 69 -2.12 3.59 7.10
C TRP A 69 -0.67 3.25 7.48
N THR A 70 0.20 4.26 7.57
CA THR A 70 1.60 4.03 7.91
C THR A 70 1.80 3.68 9.38
N LYS A 71 0.91 4.15 10.26
CA LYS A 71 0.94 3.89 11.70
C LYS A 71 0.53 2.46 12.12
N PRO A 72 0.70 2.10 13.41
CA PRO A 72 0.20 0.85 13.97
C PRO A 72 -1.32 0.86 14.12
N GLY A 73 -1.91 -0.33 14.04
CA GLY A 73 -3.33 -0.56 14.20
C GLY A 73 -3.70 -1.99 13.84
N GLU A 74 -4.98 -2.30 13.97
CA GLU A 74 -5.53 -3.61 13.62
C GLU A 74 -6.31 -3.51 12.32
N ASN A 75 -6.04 -4.42 11.39
CA ASN A 75 -6.74 -4.44 10.11
C ASN A 75 -8.25 -4.60 10.32
N VAL A 76 -9.03 -3.79 9.63
CA VAL A 76 -10.49 -3.76 9.79
C VAL A 76 -11.17 -3.49 8.45
N VAL A 77 -12.36 -4.06 8.27
CA VAL A 77 -13.23 -3.72 7.14
C VAL A 77 -14.38 -2.86 7.68
N ASP A 78 -14.59 -1.71 7.06
CA ASP A 78 -15.60 -0.73 7.46
C ASP A 78 -16.32 -0.17 6.23
N THR A 79 -17.28 0.74 6.44
CA THR A 79 -18.02 1.44 5.39
C THR A 79 -17.73 2.94 5.48
N ASN A 80 -17.43 3.58 4.35
CA ASN A 80 -17.25 5.04 4.31
C ASN A 80 -18.61 5.77 4.36
N SER A 81 -18.59 7.10 4.46
CA SER A 81 -19.80 7.94 4.49
C SER A 81 -20.68 7.82 3.25
N ASN A 82 -20.14 7.30 2.14
CA ASN A 82 -20.87 7.07 0.89
C ASN A 82 -21.41 5.64 0.78
N GLY A 83 -21.35 4.83 1.83
CA GLY A 83 -21.85 3.45 1.83
C GLY A 83 -20.91 2.44 1.15
N GLN A 84 -19.67 2.81 0.87
CA GLN A 84 -18.71 1.95 0.16
C GLN A 84 -17.80 1.22 1.15
N THR A 85 -17.55 -0.08 0.91
CA THR A 85 -16.63 -0.88 1.73
C THR A 85 -15.20 -0.34 1.63
N VAL A 86 -14.53 -0.20 2.78
CA VAL A 86 -13.13 0.17 2.91
C VAL A 86 -12.40 -0.87 3.73
N HIS A 87 -11.38 -1.51 3.14
CA HIS A 87 -10.44 -2.37 3.84
C HIS A 87 -9.31 -1.49 4.38
N ARG A 88 -9.22 -1.35 5.70
CA ARG A 88 -8.17 -0.58 6.36
C ARG A 88 -7.06 -1.52 6.83
N TYR A 89 -5.86 -1.24 6.35
CA TYR A 89 -4.63 -1.93 6.73
C TYR A 89 -3.71 -0.97 7.47
N PHE A 90 -2.86 -1.53 8.34
CA PHE A 90 -1.91 -0.77 9.13
C PHE A 90 -0.50 -1.34 8.95
N TRP A 91 0.45 -0.47 8.62
CA TRP A 91 1.83 -0.84 8.33
C TRP A 91 2.65 -1.06 9.61
N GLY A 92 2.25 -0.44 10.72
CA GLY A 92 2.97 -0.60 11.99
C GLY A 92 4.25 0.23 12.10
N LEU A 93 4.45 1.21 11.22
CA LEU A 93 5.56 2.16 11.32
C LEU A 93 5.27 3.17 12.44
N LYS A 94 6.31 3.91 12.87
CA LYS A 94 6.19 4.93 13.94
C LYS A 94 6.43 6.35 13.42
N GLU A 95 6.48 6.51 12.10
CA GLU A 95 6.74 7.76 11.40
C GLU A 95 6.01 7.77 10.05
N ALA A 96 5.87 8.96 9.48
CA ALA A 96 5.35 9.14 8.13
C ALA A 96 6.37 8.65 7.09
N VAL A 97 5.89 8.11 5.98
CA VAL A 97 6.67 7.53 4.89
C VAL A 97 6.91 8.53 3.76
N TRP A 98 5.93 9.38 3.43
CA TRP A 98 6.04 10.36 2.35
C TRP A 98 6.29 11.74 2.94
N ASN A 99 7.52 11.99 3.38
CA ASN A 99 7.91 13.22 4.07
C ASN A 99 8.96 14.07 3.34
N ASP A 100 9.51 13.56 2.23
CA ASP A 100 10.49 14.28 1.41
C ASP A 100 9.95 14.66 0.02
N ASP A 101 10.52 15.73 -0.55
CA ASP A 101 10.19 16.16 -1.92
C ASP A 101 10.59 15.07 -2.94
N GLY A 102 9.61 14.57 -3.70
CA GLY A 102 9.80 13.57 -4.74
C GLY A 102 9.51 12.12 -4.33
N ASP A 103 9.07 11.90 -3.09
CA ASP A 103 8.55 10.60 -2.68
C ASP A 103 7.23 10.28 -3.41
N CYS A 104 7.08 9.02 -3.80
CA CYS A 104 5.88 8.51 -4.44
C CYS A 104 5.50 7.13 -3.92
N ALA A 105 4.21 6.82 -3.99
CA ALA A 105 3.72 5.48 -3.71
C ALA A 105 3.77 4.65 -5.00
N VAL A 106 4.35 3.46 -4.93
CA VAL A 106 4.37 2.49 -6.03
C VAL A 106 3.58 1.27 -5.61
N LEU A 107 2.65 0.84 -6.48
CA LEU A 107 1.87 -0.38 -6.30
C LEU A 107 2.33 -1.42 -7.32
N LEU A 108 2.78 -2.56 -6.82
CA LEU A 108 3.22 -3.71 -7.61
C LEU A 108 2.11 -4.76 -7.57
N GLU A 109 1.64 -5.19 -8.74
CA GLU A 109 0.83 -6.41 -8.85
C GLU A 109 1.78 -7.58 -9.13
N ILE A 110 1.80 -8.56 -8.24
CA ILE A 110 2.71 -9.70 -8.30
C ILE A 110 1.95 -10.97 -8.70
N GLY A 111 2.41 -11.62 -9.77
CA GLY A 111 1.78 -12.85 -10.28
C GLY A 111 2.37 -14.14 -9.69
N ALA A 112 3.61 -14.11 -9.21
CA ALA A 112 4.30 -15.25 -8.63
C ALA A 112 5.46 -14.80 -7.74
N TRP A 113 5.79 -15.58 -6.73
CA TRP A 113 6.94 -15.39 -5.85
C TRP A 113 7.46 -16.73 -5.33
N GLN A 114 8.68 -16.73 -4.81
CA GLN A 114 9.28 -17.90 -4.16
C GLN A 114 10.01 -17.46 -2.89
N LEU A 115 9.95 -18.31 -1.86
CA LEU A 115 10.72 -18.15 -0.64
C LEU A 115 11.93 -19.06 -0.70
N HIS A 116 13.12 -18.52 -0.48
CA HIS A 116 14.34 -19.31 -0.29
C HIS A 116 14.93 -18.98 1.07
N ARG A 117 14.99 -19.96 1.96
CA ARG A 117 15.48 -19.75 3.32
C ARG A 117 17.00 -19.63 3.33
N ALA A 118 17.52 -18.58 3.96
CA ALA A 118 18.95 -18.48 4.23
C ALA A 118 19.38 -19.66 5.11
N LYS A 119 20.53 -20.28 4.79
CA LYS A 119 21.14 -21.26 5.69
C LYS A 119 21.52 -20.53 6.97
N GLY A 120 21.11 -21.09 8.11
CA GLY A 120 21.56 -20.60 9.41
C GLY A 120 23.08 -20.60 9.48
N LYS A 121 23.65 -19.64 10.22
CA LYS A 121 25.07 -19.67 10.59
C LYS A 121 25.36 -20.86 11.49
#